data_AF-A0A532V5N5-F1
#
_entry.id   AF-A0A532V5N5-F1
#
_cell.length_a   1.000
_cell.length_b   1.000
_cell.length_c   1.000
_cell.angle_alpha   90.00
_cell.angle_beta   90.00
_cell.angle_gamma   90.00
#
_symmetry.space_group_name_H-M   'P 1'
#
loop_
_entity.id
_entity.type
_entity.pdbx_description
1 polymer ?
#
loop_
_entity_poly.entity_id
_entity_poly.type
_entity_poly.pdbx_seq_one_letter_code
_entity_poly.pdbx_strand_id
1 'polypeptide(L)'
;MKSTVIILLTIILIHPVATADVILSEIMFDAPEAEHYEEFIEIFNTSLVAWVDLTGYQIGDQGEQDSLVDCGNGLLLPPESYALILDAGYWGNSAIYDTLIPPDALVLTVNDNSLGAYGLRNDPPDTVILINPIGQTIASISYLSDNDDGYSEEKIRLNEGDSQGNWSNCLSYLGTPGAPNSLLPLDNDLGLYDLQISPSPLPHLTSAEFSALLINQGLFSINGGEVIFALGNWHSSLIDSLMGSVDIGYISAGDSAAITFIPGEMPAGPHRAFAWHINEDDNSDNDSSYVDFIGGYPTKALIINEIFPKTGGNGCEWVELFNPGQSDVNLVGFSFSDEDTTDKAVLLDSSHAIFPSDFVIIAKDSSIFDWNLPPGHMTVLLGSSWPVLNDDGDTPTLFDGASALQDAVTYSDWEILSGISLERVDAGRASNDPANWQISADPAGGSPGFENSIQSPASSLSEAGLVFNPDPFYPDQHGQLQIDVSLPPEASSSTIMVYDLRGRRLRVIGETNLSFQTLFWDGRDSDNRQLPPGIYILFADFRDDSGGRIDAMKKTLIIAGRL
;
A
#
# COMPACT_ATOMS: atom_id res chain seq x y z
N MET A 1 -4.45 -26.93 82.56
CA MET A 1 -3.18 -26.38 82.08
C MET A 1 -2.44 -27.47 81.30
N LYS A 2 -2.53 -27.47 79.97
CA LYS A 2 -1.71 -28.31 79.10
C LYS A 2 -0.81 -27.35 78.32
N SER A 3 0.49 -27.41 78.56
CA SER A 3 1.50 -26.66 77.79
C SER A 3 1.69 -27.34 76.45
N THR A 4 1.37 -26.61 75.37
CA THR A 4 1.74 -26.99 74.01
C THR A 4 3.12 -26.41 73.74
N VAL A 5 4.12 -27.28 73.57
CA VAL A 5 5.46 -26.91 73.11
C VAL A 5 5.40 -26.72 71.60
N ILE A 6 5.66 -25.51 71.13
CA ILE A 6 5.84 -25.22 69.70
C ILE A 6 7.34 -25.41 69.40
N ILE A 7 7.67 -26.44 68.62
CA ILE A 7 9.00 -26.65 68.07
C ILE A 7 9.07 -25.84 66.78
N LEU A 8 9.86 -24.77 66.78
CA LEU A 8 10.16 -23.99 65.58
C LEU A 8 11.17 -24.80 64.76
N LEU A 9 10.70 -25.45 63.69
CA LEU A 9 11.56 -26.16 62.74
C LEU A 9 12.09 -25.13 61.73
N THR A 10 13.34 -24.69 61.89
CA THR A 10 14.03 -23.87 60.89
C THR A 10 14.44 -24.79 59.74
N ILE A 11 13.68 -24.78 58.65
CA ILE A 11 14.07 -25.45 57.41
C ILE A 11 15.14 -24.57 56.75
N ILE A 12 16.40 -24.96 56.88
CA ILE A 12 17.48 -24.41 56.06
C ILE A 12 17.31 -25.05 54.69
N LEU A 13 16.74 -24.30 53.75
CA LEU A 13 16.77 -24.64 52.33
C LEU A 13 18.23 -24.51 51.86
N ILE A 14 18.96 -25.62 51.91
CA ILE A 14 20.24 -25.76 51.22
C ILE A 14 19.89 -25.76 49.74
N HIS A 15 20.01 -24.62 49.09
CA HIS A 15 20.02 -24.58 47.63
C HIS A 15 21.30 -25.31 47.24
N PRO A 16 21.29 -26.27 46.31
CA PRO A 16 22.53 -26.71 45.70
C PRO A 16 23.19 -25.43 45.17
N VAL A 17 24.38 -25.12 45.68
CA VAL A 17 25.22 -24.11 45.04
C VAL A 17 25.48 -24.72 43.66
N ALA A 18 24.84 -24.16 42.63
CA ALA A 18 25.18 -24.48 41.26
C ALA A 18 26.70 -24.33 41.15
N THR A 19 27.39 -25.40 40.81
CA THR A 19 28.80 -25.33 40.46
C THR A 19 28.90 -24.30 39.34
N ALA A 20 29.79 -23.32 39.48
CA ALA A 20 30.07 -22.42 38.37
C ALA A 20 30.67 -23.30 37.26
N ASP A 21 29.88 -23.56 36.23
CA ASP A 21 30.31 -24.37 35.10
C ASP A 21 30.67 -23.40 33.96
N VAL A 22 31.95 -23.42 33.58
CA VAL A 22 32.42 -22.82 32.34
C VAL A 22 32.10 -23.80 31.23
N ILE A 23 31.40 -23.34 30.21
CA ILE A 23 31.01 -24.14 29.04
C ILE A 23 31.62 -23.56 27.77
N LEU A 24 31.62 -24.35 26.69
CA LEU A 24 31.83 -23.84 25.33
C LEU A 24 30.51 -23.23 24.82
N SER A 25 30.58 -22.10 24.13
CA SER A 25 29.43 -21.41 23.52
C SER A 25 29.56 -21.28 22.01
N GLU A 26 30.75 -21.01 21.48
CA GLU A 26 30.95 -20.76 20.05
C GLU A 26 32.34 -21.21 19.58
N ILE A 27 32.43 -21.71 18.34
CA ILE A 27 33.68 -22.14 17.72
C ILE A 27 33.76 -21.61 16.29
N MET A 28 34.72 -20.74 16.02
CA MET A 28 35.10 -20.33 14.67
C MET A 28 36.32 -21.13 14.23
N PHE A 29 36.10 -22.12 13.38
CA PHE A 29 37.16 -23.01 12.89
C PHE A 29 37.45 -22.83 11.39
N ASP A 30 36.64 -22.06 10.66
CA ASP A 30 36.80 -21.80 9.22
C ASP A 30 36.62 -20.30 8.96
N ALA A 31 37.59 -19.50 9.39
CA ALA A 31 37.54 -18.03 9.31
C ALA A 31 37.85 -17.50 7.88
N PRO A 32 37.34 -16.32 7.48
CA PRO A 32 37.46 -15.85 6.10
C PRO A 32 38.84 -15.25 5.78
N GLU A 33 39.32 -15.38 4.54
CA GLU A 33 40.51 -14.71 3.97
C GLU A 33 41.90 -14.98 4.62
N ALA A 34 42.02 -15.34 5.91
CA ALA A 34 43.28 -15.70 6.58
C ALA A 34 43.11 -16.64 7.80
N GLU A 35 42.83 -17.92 7.55
CA GLU A 35 42.59 -18.99 8.55
C GLU A 35 43.68 -19.18 9.63
N HIS A 36 44.86 -18.57 9.51
CA HIS A 36 45.95 -18.81 10.47
C HIS A 36 45.84 -18.04 11.78
N TYR A 37 45.02 -16.98 11.87
CA TYR A 37 44.98 -16.12 13.05
C TYR A 37 43.56 -15.74 13.50
N GLU A 38 42.55 -16.16 12.75
CA GLU A 38 41.18 -15.67 12.88
C GLU A 38 40.23 -16.77 13.39
N GLU A 39 40.78 -17.92 13.78
CA GLU A 39 40.05 -18.90 14.56
C GLU A 39 39.85 -18.39 16.00
N PHE A 40 38.72 -18.77 16.59
CA PHE A 40 38.45 -18.49 17.99
C PHE A 40 37.60 -19.57 18.63
N ILE A 41 37.74 -19.67 19.96
CA ILE A 41 36.86 -20.46 20.81
C ILE A 41 36.27 -19.53 21.85
N GLU A 42 34.95 -19.64 22.07
CA GLU A 42 34.25 -18.88 23.08
C GLU A 42 33.79 -19.78 24.23
N ILE A 43 33.92 -19.25 25.44
CA ILE A 43 33.41 -19.88 26.67
C ILE A 43 32.47 -18.95 27.42
N PHE A 44 31.53 -19.53 28.15
CA PHE A 44 30.55 -18.78 28.94
C PHE A 44 30.52 -19.23 30.41
N ASN A 45 30.40 -18.26 31.33
CA ASN A 45 30.18 -18.55 32.75
C ASN A 45 28.69 -18.62 33.07
N THR A 46 28.19 -19.84 33.28
CA THR A 46 26.78 -20.10 33.62
C THR A 46 26.39 -19.67 35.03
N SER A 47 27.33 -19.23 35.87
CA SER A 47 27.02 -18.78 37.22
C SER A 47 26.30 -17.43 37.20
N LEU A 48 25.17 -17.36 37.91
CA LEU A 48 24.42 -16.11 38.13
C LEU A 48 25.11 -15.14 39.11
N VAL A 49 26.09 -15.61 39.89
CA VAL A 49 26.63 -14.83 41.02
C VAL A 49 28.13 -14.96 41.24
N ALA A 50 28.76 -16.03 40.75
CA ALA A 50 30.15 -16.31 41.02
C ALA A 50 31.04 -15.98 39.82
N TRP A 51 32.12 -15.27 40.09
CA TRP A 51 33.23 -15.14 39.16
C TRP A 51 33.96 -16.48 39.05
N VAL A 52 34.47 -16.81 37.86
CA VAL A 52 35.34 -17.97 37.66
C VAL A 52 36.77 -17.51 37.43
N ASP A 53 37.71 -18.09 38.18
CA ASP A 53 39.13 -17.90 37.95
C ASP A 53 39.62 -18.94 36.94
N LEU A 54 39.96 -18.48 35.75
CA LEU A 54 40.43 -19.29 34.63
C LEU A 54 41.93 -19.65 34.74
N THR A 55 42.60 -19.31 35.85
CA THR A 55 44.00 -19.66 36.07
C THR A 55 44.23 -21.18 35.98
N GLY A 56 45.04 -21.59 35.01
CA GLY A 56 45.42 -22.99 34.78
C GLY A 56 44.40 -23.80 33.99
N TYR A 57 43.35 -23.17 33.45
CA TYR A 57 42.48 -23.79 32.45
C TYR A 57 43.27 -24.01 31.15
N GLN A 58 42.90 -25.05 30.42
CA GLN A 58 43.46 -25.39 29.12
C GLN A 58 42.34 -25.59 28.08
N ILE A 59 42.61 -25.22 26.84
CA ILE A 59 41.71 -25.38 25.68
C ILE A 59 42.53 -25.89 24.50
N GLY A 60 41.95 -26.72 23.65
CA GLY A 60 42.61 -27.14 22.42
C GLY A 60 41.86 -28.28 21.73
N ASP A 61 42.54 -28.96 20.82
CA ASP A 61 42.01 -30.06 20.02
C ASP A 61 42.39 -31.44 20.61
N GLN A 62 42.13 -32.53 19.88
CA GLN A 62 42.56 -33.87 20.33
C GLN A 62 44.09 -34.07 20.31
N GLY A 63 44.84 -33.19 19.66
CA GLY A 63 46.28 -33.26 19.48
C GLY A 63 47.06 -32.56 20.60
N GLU A 64 46.63 -31.36 20.99
CA GLU A 64 47.30 -30.50 21.96
C GLU A 64 46.27 -29.69 22.79
N GLN A 65 46.70 -29.29 23.98
CA GLN A 65 45.90 -28.51 24.93
C GLN A 65 46.74 -27.34 25.40
N ASP A 66 46.27 -26.14 25.10
CA ASP A 66 46.96 -24.89 25.37
C ASP A 66 46.41 -24.24 26.62
N SER A 67 47.31 -23.67 27.42
CA SER A 67 46.94 -22.91 28.62
C SER A 67 46.35 -21.56 28.23
N LEU A 68 45.26 -21.17 28.91
CA LEU A 68 44.69 -19.84 28.76
C LEU A 68 45.63 -18.78 29.32
N VAL A 69 45.78 -17.69 28.57
CA VAL A 69 46.69 -16.57 28.85
C VAL A 69 45.92 -15.25 28.83
N ASP A 70 46.26 -14.40 29.80
CA ASP A 70 45.73 -13.05 29.96
C ASP A 70 46.26 -12.08 28.89
N CYS A 71 45.35 -11.34 28.25
CA CYS A 71 45.64 -10.28 27.27
C CYS A 71 45.67 -8.85 27.86
N GLY A 72 45.65 -8.71 29.19
CA GLY A 72 45.72 -7.44 29.93
C GLY A 72 44.52 -7.14 30.83
N ASN A 73 43.50 -8.02 30.85
CA ASN A 73 42.26 -7.86 31.61
C ASN A 73 42.13 -8.85 32.77
N GLY A 74 43.10 -9.74 32.96
CA GLY A 74 43.11 -10.81 33.95
C GLY A 74 42.49 -12.10 33.43
N LEU A 75 42.33 -13.07 34.35
CA LEU A 75 41.73 -14.38 34.09
C LEU A 75 40.42 -14.59 34.89
N LEU A 76 39.80 -13.50 35.36
CA LEU A 76 38.57 -13.57 36.12
C LEU A 76 37.38 -13.34 35.19
N LEU A 77 36.65 -14.41 34.89
CA LEU A 77 35.43 -14.38 34.08
C LEU A 77 34.23 -13.99 34.97
N PRO A 78 33.53 -12.87 34.69
CA PRO A 78 32.38 -12.47 35.49
C PRO A 78 31.19 -13.45 35.39
N PRO A 79 30.25 -13.42 36.35
CA PRO A 79 28.97 -14.13 36.24
C PRO A 79 28.21 -13.74 34.96
N GLU A 80 27.57 -14.70 34.30
CA GLU A 80 26.77 -14.48 33.08
C GLU A 80 27.51 -13.68 31.99
N SER A 81 28.80 -13.98 31.80
CA SER A 81 29.66 -13.27 30.84
C SER A 81 30.45 -14.23 29.97
N TYR A 82 30.81 -13.75 28.78
CA TYR A 82 31.57 -14.45 27.75
C TYR A 82 33.07 -14.19 27.88
N ALA A 83 33.86 -15.21 27.56
CA ALA A 83 35.29 -15.07 27.31
C ALA A 83 35.60 -15.52 25.89
N LEU A 84 36.23 -14.65 25.11
CA LEU A 84 36.68 -14.92 23.77
C LEU A 84 38.17 -15.31 23.80
N ILE A 85 38.49 -16.50 23.32
CA ILE A 85 39.85 -17.03 23.27
C ILE A 85 40.30 -16.96 21.81
N LEU A 86 41.21 -16.03 21.54
CA LEU A 86 41.78 -15.81 20.21
C LEU A 86 43.11 -16.56 20.08
N ASP A 87 43.53 -16.79 18.84
CA ASP A 87 44.92 -17.12 18.54
C ASP A 87 45.86 -15.98 19.02
N ALA A 88 47.03 -16.31 19.58
CA ALA A 88 47.98 -15.27 20.02
C ALA A 88 48.51 -14.42 18.86
N GLY A 89 48.54 -15.00 17.66
CA GLY A 89 48.87 -14.36 16.40
C GLY A 89 47.80 -13.40 15.90
N TYR A 90 46.56 -13.41 16.43
CA TYR A 90 45.52 -12.43 16.05
C TYR A 90 46.04 -10.99 16.19
N TRP A 91 46.65 -10.69 17.34
CA TRP A 91 47.11 -9.35 17.66
C TRP A 91 48.26 -8.88 16.76
N GLY A 92 47.96 -7.89 15.92
CA GLY A 92 48.92 -7.31 14.99
C GLY A 92 48.94 -7.96 13.61
N ASN A 93 48.16 -9.04 13.39
CA ASN A 93 47.97 -9.64 12.08
C ASN A 93 46.52 -9.53 11.57
N SER A 94 45.51 -9.47 12.46
CA SER A 94 44.12 -9.22 12.11
C SER A 94 43.48 -8.17 13.04
N ALA A 95 42.29 -7.72 12.64
CA ALA A 95 41.41 -6.83 13.38
C ALA A 95 39.93 -7.10 13.04
N ILE A 96 39.62 -8.26 12.43
CA ILE A 96 38.31 -8.53 11.83
C ILE A 96 37.18 -8.58 12.88
N TYR A 97 37.50 -8.97 14.11
CA TYR A 97 36.56 -9.05 15.22
C TYR A 97 36.54 -7.79 16.11
N ASP A 98 37.48 -6.87 15.96
CA ASP A 98 37.68 -5.74 16.90
C ASP A 98 36.42 -4.88 17.12
N THR A 99 35.56 -4.76 16.10
CA THR A 99 34.31 -3.99 16.19
C THR A 99 33.11 -4.82 16.64
N LEU A 100 33.24 -6.15 16.67
CA LEU A 100 32.20 -7.09 17.07
C LEU A 100 32.28 -7.43 18.56
N ILE A 101 33.50 -7.48 19.12
CA ILE A 101 33.73 -7.86 20.52
C ILE A 101 33.11 -6.83 21.48
N PRO A 102 32.14 -7.24 22.32
CA PRO A 102 31.55 -6.35 23.33
C PRO A 102 32.59 -5.87 24.35
N PRO A 103 32.51 -4.60 24.83
CA PRO A 103 33.49 -4.06 25.78
C PRO A 103 33.61 -4.80 27.12
N ASP A 104 32.61 -5.59 27.47
CA ASP A 104 32.49 -6.38 28.70
C ASP A 104 32.90 -7.85 28.52
N ALA A 105 33.13 -8.30 27.29
CA ALA A 105 33.68 -9.64 27.03
C ALA A 105 35.13 -9.75 27.54
N LEU A 106 35.45 -10.87 28.20
CA LEU A 106 36.83 -11.14 28.61
C LEU A 106 37.63 -11.69 27.44
N VAL A 107 38.60 -10.93 26.93
CA VAL A 107 39.45 -11.40 25.82
C VAL A 107 40.72 -12.08 26.35
N LEU A 108 40.95 -13.30 25.89
CA LEU A 108 42.05 -14.18 26.26
C LEU A 108 42.80 -14.67 25.00
N THR A 109 43.92 -15.33 25.23
CA THR A 109 44.70 -16.02 24.19
C THR A 109 45.21 -17.37 24.69
N VAL A 110 45.77 -18.19 23.80
CA VAL A 110 46.55 -19.38 24.14
C VAL A 110 48.05 -19.07 24.30
N ASN A 111 48.81 -20.01 24.86
CA ASN A 111 50.23 -19.81 25.21
C ASN A 111 51.21 -19.98 24.04
N ASP A 112 50.72 -20.24 22.85
CA ASP A 112 51.44 -20.24 21.59
C ASP A 112 50.57 -19.61 20.48
N ASN A 113 50.91 -19.82 19.21
CA ASN A 113 50.26 -19.14 18.07
C ASN A 113 49.35 -20.09 17.28
N SER A 114 48.70 -21.03 17.97
CA SER A 114 47.75 -21.95 17.36
C SER A 114 46.73 -22.41 18.40
N LEU A 115 45.44 -22.41 18.06
CA LEU A 115 44.43 -23.08 18.89
C LEU A 115 44.53 -24.60 18.66
N GLY A 116 45.15 -25.33 19.60
CA GLY A 116 45.49 -26.73 19.42
C GLY A 116 46.78 -26.92 18.62
N ALA A 117 47.05 -28.16 18.19
CA ALA A 117 48.39 -28.53 17.69
C ALA A 117 48.81 -27.79 16.40
N TYR A 118 47.84 -27.41 15.56
CA TYR A 118 48.07 -26.75 14.27
C TYR A 118 46.97 -25.75 13.88
N GLY A 119 46.23 -25.24 14.86
CA GLY A 119 44.93 -24.57 14.63
C GLY A 119 43.79 -25.57 14.58
N LEU A 120 42.56 -25.05 14.50
CA LEU A 120 41.37 -25.85 14.28
C LEU A 120 41.34 -26.32 12.83
N ARG A 121 40.74 -27.49 12.58
CA ARG A 121 40.74 -28.10 11.24
C ARG A 121 39.40 -27.88 10.57
N ASN A 122 39.40 -27.34 9.34
CA ASN A 122 38.16 -27.13 8.58
C ASN A 122 37.58 -28.45 8.08
N ASP A 123 38.40 -29.40 7.61
CA ASP A 123 37.95 -30.73 7.17
C ASP A 123 39.04 -31.82 7.29
N PRO A 124 38.71 -33.05 7.78
CA PRO A 124 37.56 -33.37 8.62
C PRO A 124 37.52 -32.57 9.92
N PRO A 125 36.33 -32.46 10.54
CA PRO A 125 36.15 -31.69 11.76
C PRO A 125 37.00 -32.24 12.91
N ASP A 126 37.38 -31.35 13.82
CA ASP A 126 38.11 -31.68 15.05
C ASP A 126 37.19 -31.59 16.28
N THR A 127 37.75 -31.87 17.45
CA THR A 127 37.06 -31.78 18.73
C THR A 127 37.73 -30.77 19.62
N VAL A 128 37.01 -29.72 19.97
CA VAL A 128 37.43 -28.76 20.99
C VAL A 128 37.20 -29.36 22.37
N ILE A 129 38.19 -29.23 23.24
CA ILE A 129 38.18 -29.77 24.61
C ILE A 129 38.60 -28.66 25.57
N LEU A 130 37.78 -28.42 26.60
CA LEU A 130 38.08 -27.51 27.69
C LEU A 130 38.41 -28.31 28.95
N ILE A 131 39.57 -28.04 29.54
CA ILE A 131 40.12 -28.75 30.70
C ILE A 131 40.34 -27.78 31.85
N ASN A 132 39.88 -28.14 33.05
CA ASN A 132 40.07 -27.34 34.25
C ASN A 132 41.48 -27.55 34.87
N PRO A 133 41.89 -26.75 35.88
CA PRO A 133 43.26 -26.79 36.44
C PRO A 133 43.64 -28.09 37.15
N ILE A 134 42.68 -28.97 37.44
CA ILE A 134 42.93 -30.30 38.01
C ILE A 134 42.97 -31.41 36.94
N GLY A 135 42.93 -31.04 35.65
CA GLY A 135 43.06 -31.95 34.52
C GLY A 135 41.77 -32.68 34.14
N GLN A 136 40.60 -32.17 34.56
CA GLN A 136 39.32 -32.74 34.16
C GLN A 136 38.78 -32.01 32.93
N THR A 137 38.36 -32.76 31.91
CA THR A 137 37.53 -32.23 30.82
C THR A 137 36.19 -31.78 31.37
N ILE A 138 35.85 -30.51 31.17
CA ILE A 138 34.59 -29.90 31.62
C ILE A 138 33.62 -29.62 30.47
N ALA A 139 34.14 -29.44 29.25
CA ALA A 139 33.34 -29.32 28.03
C ALA A 139 34.10 -29.97 26.85
N SER A 140 33.36 -30.56 25.91
CA SER A 140 33.94 -31.13 24.70
C SER A 140 32.90 -31.29 23.61
N ILE A 141 33.20 -30.75 22.43
CA ILE A 141 32.32 -30.81 21.25
C ILE A 141 33.16 -31.07 20.00
N SER A 142 32.67 -31.94 19.13
CA SER A 142 33.19 -32.05 17.76
C SER A 142 32.31 -31.19 16.88
N TYR A 143 32.85 -30.15 16.28
CA TYR A 143 32.05 -29.30 15.38
C TYR A 143 31.75 -30.04 14.06
N LEU A 144 30.77 -29.58 13.30
CA LEU A 144 30.51 -30.02 11.93
C LEU A 144 31.23 -29.09 10.97
N SER A 145 31.77 -29.66 9.90
CA SER A 145 32.38 -28.92 8.80
C SER A 145 31.38 -28.69 7.67
N ASP A 146 30.17 -28.21 8.01
CA ASP A 146 29.04 -28.08 7.07
C ASP A 146 28.54 -26.64 6.84
N ASN A 147 29.18 -25.65 7.48
CA ASN A 147 29.08 -24.21 7.28
C ASN A 147 29.97 -23.71 6.13
N ASP A 148 29.60 -22.54 5.59
CA ASP A 148 30.48 -21.74 4.71
C ASP A 148 31.54 -21.00 5.54
N ASP A 149 32.62 -20.55 4.89
CA ASP A 149 33.70 -19.79 5.55
C ASP A 149 33.18 -18.50 6.19
N GLY A 150 33.70 -18.19 7.37
CA GLY A 150 33.34 -17.05 8.19
C GLY A 150 32.07 -17.21 9.01
N TYR A 151 31.42 -18.37 9.03
CA TYR A 151 30.36 -18.67 10.00
C TYR A 151 30.92 -19.61 11.07
N SER A 152 30.65 -19.34 12.34
CA SER A 152 31.01 -20.23 13.45
C SER A 152 29.95 -21.31 13.65
N GLU A 153 30.28 -22.32 14.46
CA GLU A 153 29.28 -23.14 15.13
C GLU A 153 28.94 -22.58 16.51
N GLU A 154 27.66 -22.48 16.81
CA GLU A 154 27.13 -21.93 18.06
C GLU A 154 26.30 -22.97 18.81
N LYS A 155 26.44 -22.94 20.13
CA LYS A 155 25.57 -23.67 21.04
C LYS A 155 24.18 -23.04 21.08
N ILE A 156 23.14 -23.85 20.89
CA ILE A 156 21.75 -23.37 20.84
C ILE A 156 21.24 -23.07 22.26
N ARG A 157 21.48 -23.96 23.23
CA ARG A 157 21.05 -23.77 24.62
C ARG A 157 22.23 -23.91 25.58
N LEU A 158 22.59 -22.80 26.23
CA LEU A 158 23.73 -22.73 27.16
C LEU A 158 23.56 -23.64 28.39
N ASN A 159 22.33 -23.92 28.81
CA ASN A 159 22.04 -24.78 29.96
C ASN A 159 21.94 -26.28 29.61
N GLU A 160 22.11 -26.64 28.33
CA GLU A 160 22.14 -28.03 27.86
C GLU A 160 23.58 -28.50 27.58
N GLY A 161 23.77 -29.81 27.41
CA GLY A 161 25.09 -30.41 27.21
C GLY A 161 25.69 -30.18 25.82
N ASP A 162 26.90 -30.68 25.60
CA ASP A 162 27.67 -30.53 24.36
C ASP A 162 27.36 -31.63 23.33
N SER A 163 26.10 -32.07 23.25
CA SER A 163 25.70 -33.00 22.18
C SER A 163 25.53 -32.25 20.86
N GLN A 164 25.87 -32.88 19.73
CA GLN A 164 25.74 -32.24 18.41
C GLN A 164 24.35 -31.64 18.13
N GLY A 165 23.28 -32.24 18.66
CA GLY A 165 21.92 -31.70 18.47
C GLY A 165 21.64 -30.36 19.17
N ASN A 166 22.58 -29.86 19.98
CA ASN A 166 22.51 -28.57 20.66
C ASN A 166 23.53 -27.57 20.09
N TRP A 167 24.08 -27.83 18.91
CA TRP A 167 24.99 -26.97 18.18
C TRP A 167 24.53 -26.85 16.73
N SER A 168 24.67 -25.66 16.13
CA SER A 168 24.39 -25.45 14.72
C SER A 168 25.13 -24.22 14.20
N ASN A 169 25.04 -23.99 12.89
CA ASN A 169 25.76 -22.92 12.23
C ASN A 169 25.17 -21.56 12.63
N CYS A 170 26.05 -20.64 12.98
CA CYS A 170 25.74 -19.25 13.31
C CYS A 170 24.93 -18.59 12.18
N LEU A 171 23.99 -17.71 12.55
CA LEU A 171 23.22 -16.90 11.61
C LEU A 171 23.93 -15.59 11.21
N SER A 172 25.03 -15.25 11.89
CA SER A 172 25.81 -14.03 11.69
C SER A 172 27.15 -14.33 11.01
N TYR A 173 27.44 -13.61 9.92
CA TYR A 173 28.77 -13.64 9.32
C TYR A 173 29.79 -13.06 10.30
N LEU A 174 30.93 -13.74 10.44
CA LEU A 174 31.99 -13.56 11.46
C LEU A 174 31.64 -14.07 12.87
N GLY A 175 30.52 -14.77 13.04
CA GLY A 175 30.11 -15.27 14.34
C GLY A 175 29.60 -14.18 15.30
N THR A 176 29.54 -14.50 16.58
CA THR A 176 29.16 -13.61 17.68
C THR A 176 30.27 -13.48 18.74
N PRO A 177 31.52 -13.15 18.35
CA PRO A 177 32.67 -13.22 19.25
C PRO A 177 32.52 -12.33 20.49
N GLY A 178 32.41 -12.94 21.66
CA GLY A 178 32.23 -12.29 22.95
C GLY A 178 30.79 -11.88 23.27
N ALA A 179 29.81 -12.25 22.44
CA ALA A 179 28.41 -11.83 22.50
C ALA A 179 27.47 -13.04 22.62
N PRO A 180 26.18 -12.83 22.96
CA PRO A 180 25.21 -13.93 22.93
C PRO A 180 25.08 -14.55 21.54
N ASN A 181 25.19 -15.89 21.47
CA ASN A 181 25.01 -16.65 20.24
C ASN A 181 23.72 -16.27 19.51
N SER A 182 23.82 -16.17 18.18
CA SER A 182 22.69 -15.88 17.30
C SER A 182 21.57 -16.93 17.33
N LEU A 183 21.88 -18.16 17.76
CA LEU A 183 20.93 -19.27 17.88
C LEU A 183 20.23 -19.38 19.25
N LEU A 184 20.52 -18.49 20.21
CA LEU A 184 19.86 -18.54 21.51
C LEU A 184 18.35 -18.34 21.37
N PRO A 185 17.51 -19.27 21.89
CA PRO A 185 16.08 -19.04 21.94
C PRO A 185 15.77 -17.78 22.74
N LEU A 186 14.90 -16.96 22.18
CA LEU A 186 14.46 -15.71 22.81
C LEU A 186 13.47 -15.98 23.94
N ASP A 187 13.51 -15.14 24.98
CA ASP A 187 12.64 -15.30 26.14
C ASP A 187 11.20 -14.92 25.76
N ASN A 188 11.01 -13.77 25.11
CA ASN A 188 9.73 -13.32 24.56
C ASN A 188 9.87 -13.13 23.05
N ASP A 189 9.14 -13.92 22.27
CA ASP A 189 9.14 -13.81 20.80
C ASP A 189 7.77 -14.22 20.28
N LEU A 190 6.95 -13.23 19.93
CA LEU A 190 5.59 -13.37 19.43
C LEU A 190 5.54 -12.87 17.99
N GLY A 191 5.60 -13.78 17.03
CA GLY A 191 5.44 -13.38 15.64
C GLY A 191 3.97 -13.18 15.24
N LEU A 192 3.73 -12.17 14.40
CA LEU A 192 2.45 -11.90 13.74
C LEU A 192 2.55 -12.25 12.25
N TYR A 193 1.73 -13.20 11.82
CA TYR A 193 1.80 -13.78 10.48
C TYR A 193 0.47 -13.72 9.74
N ASP A 194 0.57 -13.75 8.41
CA ASP A 194 -0.55 -14.00 7.50
C ASP A 194 -1.75 -13.09 7.75
N LEU A 195 -1.53 -11.77 7.78
CA LEU A 195 -2.64 -10.82 7.81
C LEU A 195 -3.45 -10.97 6.51
N GLN A 196 -4.72 -11.29 6.66
CA GLN A 196 -5.67 -11.49 5.57
C GLN A 196 -6.90 -10.61 5.77
N ILE A 197 -7.64 -10.41 4.68
CA ILE A 197 -8.87 -9.64 4.63
C ILE A 197 -9.97 -10.41 3.93
N SER A 198 -11.19 -10.37 4.47
CA SER A 198 -12.38 -10.99 3.88
C SER A 198 -13.61 -10.08 3.99
N PRO A 199 -14.41 -9.89 2.93
CA PRO A 199 -14.16 -10.37 1.57
C PRO A 199 -13.06 -9.57 0.86
N SER A 200 -12.43 -10.20 -0.14
CA SER A 200 -11.52 -9.56 -1.08
C SER A 200 -11.86 -10.00 -2.52
N PRO A 201 -12.18 -9.08 -3.44
CA PRO A 201 -12.25 -7.63 -3.26
C PRO A 201 -13.40 -7.19 -2.36
N LEU A 202 -13.30 -5.98 -1.79
CA LEU A 202 -14.24 -5.49 -0.80
C LEU A 202 -15.35 -4.65 -1.47
N PRO A 203 -16.63 -5.03 -1.39
CA PRO A 203 -17.71 -4.23 -1.97
C PRO A 203 -17.84 -2.84 -1.32
N HIS A 204 -18.43 -1.90 -2.06
CA HIS A 204 -18.64 -0.52 -1.59
C HIS A 204 -19.46 -0.45 -0.29
N LEU A 205 -19.02 0.40 0.66
CA LEU A 205 -19.64 0.62 1.99
C LEU A 205 -19.86 -0.67 2.79
N THR A 206 -18.92 -1.61 2.69
CA THR A 206 -18.92 -2.82 3.52
C THR A 206 -17.77 -2.79 4.51
N SER A 207 -17.98 -3.43 5.66
CA SER A 207 -16.90 -3.77 6.58
C SER A 207 -16.13 -4.98 6.05
N ALA A 208 -14.86 -5.06 6.39
CA ALA A 208 -14.05 -6.25 6.17
C ALA A 208 -13.73 -6.92 7.51
N GLU A 209 -13.47 -8.22 7.47
CA GLU A 209 -12.83 -8.96 8.55
C GLU A 209 -11.35 -9.07 8.25
N PHE A 210 -10.51 -8.57 9.15
CA PHE A 210 -9.08 -8.79 9.16
C PHE A 210 -8.75 -9.94 10.09
N SER A 211 -7.94 -10.89 9.63
CA SER A 211 -7.49 -12.03 10.43
C SER A 211 -6.00 -12.21 10.33
N ALA A 212 -5.33 -12.47 11.44
CA ALA A 212 -3.90 -12.77 11.50
C ALA A 212 -3.64 -13.93 12.48
N LEU A 213 -2.48 -14.56 12.35
CA LEU A 213 -2.01 -15.63 13.24
C LEU A 213 -0.87 -15.11 14.11
N LEU A 214 -1.05 -15.16 15.43
CA LEU A 214 0.00 -14.96 16.40
C LEU A 214 0.64 -16.31 16.74
N ILE A 215 1.97 -16.39 16.74
CA ILE A 215 2.71 -17.60 17.12
C ILE A 215 3.74 -17.20 18.18
N ASN A 216 3.64 -17.79 19.38
CA ASN A 216 4.63 -17.58 20.42
C ASN A 216 5.82 -18.54 20.19
N GLN A 217 6.91 -18.02 19.67
CA GLN A 217 8.17 -18.72 19.43
C GLN A 217 9.13 -18.62 20.64
N GLY A 218 8.85 -17.74 21.59
CA GLY A 218 9.64 -17.53 22.80
C GLY A 218 9.54 -18.66 23.82
N LEU A 219 10.44 -18.61 24.81
CA LEU A 219 10.48 -19.56 25.92
C LEU A 219 9.40 -19.29 26.97
N PHE A 220 8.92 -18.06 27.09
CA PHE A 220 7.92 -17.66 28.07
C PHE A 220 6.52 -17.54 27.46
N SER A 221 5.50 -17.78 28.28
CA SER A 221 4.12 -17.54 27.88
C SER A 221 3.83 -16.05 27.78
N ILE A 222 3.16 -15.62 26.72
CA ILE A 222 2.63 -14.27 26.59
C ILE A 222 1.35 -14.13 27.41
N ASN A 223 1.22 -13.03 28.15
CA ASN A 223 0.04 -12.69 28.93
C ASN A 223 -0.25 -11.19 28.87
N GLY A 224 -1.21 -10.80 28.03
CA GLY A 224 -1.55 -9.40 27.75
C GLY A 224 -0.88 -8.88 26.48
N GLY A 225 -1.05 -7.57 26.24
CA GLY A 225 -0.67 -6.92 24.99
C GLY A 225 -1.86 -6.79 24.02
N GLU A 226 -1.67 -6.02 22.97
CA GLU A 226 -2.69 -5.73 21.96
C GLU A 226 -2.12 -5.87 20.55
N VAL A 227 -2.93 -6.30 19.60
CA VAL A 227 -2.66 -6.14 18.16
C VAL A 227 -3.35 -4.87 17.70
N ILE A 228 -2.57 -3.90 17.21
CA ILE A 228 -3.07 -2.66 16.61
C ILE A 228 -3.28 -2.87 15.12
N PHE A 229 -4.42 -2.41 14.61
CA PHE A 229 -4.74 -2.40 13.19
C PHE A 229 -4.78 -0.96 12.68
N ALA A 230 -4.15 -0.71 11.53
CA ALA A 230 -4.13 0.60 10.89
C ALA A 230 -4.33 0.51 9.39
N LEU A 231 -4.82 1.60 8.82
CA LEU A 231 -4.97 1.80 7.38
C LEU A 231 -3.87 2.74 6.90
N GLY A 232 -3.31 2.46 5.73
CA GLY A 232 -2.36 3.34 5.07
C GLY A 232 -2.40 3.21 3.56
N ASN A 233 -1.44 3.88 2.93
CA ASN A 233 -1.41 4.01 1.48
C ASN A 233 -0.96 2.70 0.80
N TRP A 234 -1.60 2.40 -0.33
CA TRP A 234 -1.25 1.27 -1.18
C TRP A 234 0.25 1.25 -1.51
N HIS A 235 0.89 0.07 -1.36
CA HIS A 235 2.33 -0.12 -1.60
C HIS A 235 3.27 0.83 -0.82
N SER A 236 2.81 1.41 0.29
CA SER A 236 3.61 2.26 1.17
C SER A 236 3.84 1.59 2.52
N SER A 237 4.78 2.13 3.31
CA SER A 237 4.89 1.85 4.76
C SER A 237 4.26 2.95 5.61
N LEU A 238 3.69 3.99 4.97
CA LEU A 238 3.05 5.10 5.64
C LEU A 238 1.65 4.71 6.10
N ILE A 239 1.41 4.91 7.40
CA ILE A 239 0.10 4.76 8.04
C ILE A 239 -0.67 6.08 7.93
N ASP A 240 -1.92 6.01 7.46
CA ASP A 240 -2.83 7.16 7.37
C ASP A 240 -3.68 7.31 8.61
N SER A 241 -4.22 6.19 9.14
CA SER A 241 -5.11 6.22 10.30
C SER A 241 -5.12 4.91 11.09
N LEU A 242 -5.33 5.00 12.41
CA LEU A 242 -5.55 3.84 13.26
C LEU A 242 -7.01 3.38 13.12
N MET A 243 -7.22 2.07 12.96
CA MET A 243 -8.56 1.48 12.88
C MET A 243 -9.04 0.99 14.25
N GLY A 244 -8.16 0.40 15.05
CA GLY A 244 -8.48 -0.13 16.37
C GLY A 244 -7.45 -1.12 16.89
N SER A 245 -7.77 -1.81 17.98
CA SER A 245 -6.93 -2.85 18.55
C SER A 245 -7.73 -4.04 19.08
N VAL A 246 -7.05 -5.18 19.25
CA VAL A 246 -7.59 -6.42 19.83
C VAL A 246 -6.62 -6.94 20.89
N ASP A 247 -7.14 -7.30 22.07
CA ASP A 247 -6.35 -7.92 23.13
C ASP A 247 -5.78 -9.28 22.71
N ILE A 248 -4.49 -9.51 22.94
CA ILE A 248 -3.79 -10.78 22.63
C ILE A 248 -4.24 -11.90 23.57
N GLY A 249 -4.49 -11.59 24.85
CA GLY A 249 -4.83 -12.57 25.86
C GLY A 249 -3.62 -13.39 26.33
N TYR A 250 -3.79 -14.71 26.47
CA TYR A 250 -2.75 -15.62 26.96
C TYR A 250 -2.38 -16.63 25.88
N ILE A 251 -1.09 -16.75 25.56
CA ILE A 251 -0.55 -17.70 24.58
C ILE A 251 0.66 -18.41 25.22
N SER A 252 0.58 -19.73 25.40
CA SER A 252 1.70 -20.51 25.95
C SER A 252 2.90 -20.47 25.00
N ALA A 253 4.11 -20.66 25.53
CA ALA A 253 5.30 -20.89 24.71
C ALA A 253 5.06 -22.03 23.71
N GLY A 254 5.32 -21.78 22.41
CA GLY A 254 5.11 -22.71 21.31
C GLY A 254 3.68 -22.86 20.79
N ASP A 255 2.69 -22.21 21.43
CA ASP A 255 1.30 -22.19 20.96
C ASP A 255 1.04 -21.04 19.96
N SER A 256 -0.13 -21.07 19.32
CA SER A 256 -0.60 -20.01 18.43
C SER A 256 -2.03 -19.59 18.72
N ALA A 257 -2.39 -18.38 18.31
CA ALA A 257 -3.73 -17.83 18.44
C ALA A 257 -4.13 -17.06 17.18
N ALA A 258 -5.37 -17.26 16.72
CA ALA A 258 -5.93 -16.43 15.66
C ALA A 258 -6.51 -15.14 16.26
N ILE A 259 -6.19 -14.00 15.65
CA ILE A 259 -6.78 -12.70 15.96
C ILE A 259 -7.68 -12.27 14.81
N THR A 260 -8.85 -11.75 15.15
CA THR A 260 -9.83 -11.24 14.21
C THR A 260 -10.24 -9.83 14.60
N PHE A 261 -10.25 -8.91 13.63
CA PHE A 261 -10.66 -7.52 13.79
C PHE A 261 -11.62 -7.13 12.68
N ILE A 262 -12.79 -6.61 13.05
CA ILE A 262 -13.81 -6.13 12.09
C ILE A 262 -13.98 -4.62 12.34
N PRO A 263 -13.33 -3.75 11.55
CA PRO A 263 -13.62 -2.32 11.60
C PRO A 263 -15.02 -2.02 11.05
N GLY A 264 -15.38 -0.73 11.07
CA GLY A 264 -16.55 -0.23 10.37
C GLY A 264 -16.41 -0.30 8.84
N GLU A 265 -17.15 0.57 8.15
CA GLU A 265 -17.06 0.71 6.70
C GLU A 265 -15.64 1.11 6.27
N MET A 266 -15.15 0.46 5.21
CA MET A 266 -13.83 0.74 4.66
C MET A 266 -13.92 1.74 3.49
N PRO A 267 -12.88 2.57 3.29
CA PRO A 267 -12.84 3.52 2.20
C PRO A 267 -12.71 2.84 0.83
N ALA A 268 -13.22 3.52 -0.21
CA ALA A 268 -13.06 3.10 -1.60
C ALA A 268 -11.62 3.32 -2.09
N GLY A 269 -11.23 2.59 -3.13
CA GLY A 269 -9.91 2.65 -3.73
C GLY A 269 -8.89 1.66 -3.16
N PRO A 270 -7.64 1.72 -3.65
CA PRO A 270 -6.56 0.84 -3.20
C PRO A 270 -6.00 1.30 -1.85
N HIS A 271 -5.92 0.39 -0.88
CA HIS A 271 -5.38 0.63 0.47
C HIS A 271 -4.47 -0.50 0.95
N ARG A 272 -3.62 -0.19 1.92
CA ARG A 272 -2.87 -1.18 2.70
C ARG A 272 -3.38 -1.19 4.14
N ALA A 273 -3.71 -2.36 4.66
CA ALA A 273 -3.93 -2.55 6.08
C ALA A 273 -2.67 -3.11 6.74
N PHE A 274 -2.35 -2.60 7.93
CA PHE A 274 -1.24 -3.04 8.75
C PHE A 274 -1.77 -3.61 10.06
N ALA A 275 -1.07 -4.62 10.58
CA ALA A 275 -1.23 -5.11 11.93
C ALA A 275 0.15 -5.23 12.59
N TRP A 276 0.28 -4.77 13.82
CA TRP A 276 1.44 -5.02 14.66
C TRP A 276 1.00 -5.22 16.09
N HIS A 277 1.73 -6.05 16.84
CA HIS A 277 1.44 -6.25 18.24
C HIS A 277 2.25 -5.29 19.13
N ILE A 278 1.79 -5.12 20.37
CA ILE A 278 2.46 -4.36 21.42
C ILE A 278 2.48 -5.24 22.68
N ASN A 279 3.59 -5.95 22.88
CA ASN A 279 3.95 -6.72 24.08
C ASN A 279 5.44 -6.45 24.42
N GLU A 280 5.96 -7.16 25.43
CA GLU A 280 7.41 -7.33 25.59
C GLU A 280 7.86 -8.40 24.57
N ASP A 281 8.74 -8.01 23.65
CA ASP A 281 9.26 -8.88 22.58
C ASP A 281 10.75 -8.61 22.34
N ASP A 282 11.51 -9.67 22.15
CA ASP A 282 12.95 -9.65 21.91
C ASP A 282 13.28 -9.70 20.40
N ASN A 283 12.28 -9.91 19.52
CA ASN A 283 12.42 -9.99 18.06
C ASN A 283 11.46 -9.05 17.31
N SER A 284 11.90 -7.81 17.07
CA SER A 284 11.03 -6.85 16.37
C SER A 284 10.75 -7.14 14.89
N ASP A 285 11.44 -8.10 14.27
CA ASP A 285 11.36 -8.34 12.82
C ASP A 285 10.10 -9.10 12.41
N ASN A 286 9.47 -9.85 13.31
CA ASN A 286 8.24 -10.61 13.07
C ASN A 286 7.00 -9.98 13.74
N ASP A 287 7.11 -8.78 14.30
CA ASP A 287 6.04 -8.13 15.08
C ASP A 287 4.85 -7.63 14.24
N SER A 288 5.04 -7.53 12.92
CA SER A 288 4.08 -6.85 12.05
C SER A 288 3.83 -7.58 10.73
N SER A 289 2.63 -7.38 10.19
CA SER A 289 2.20 -7.88 8.90
C SER A 289 1.28 -6.87 8.22
N TYR A 290 1.10 -7.01 6.91
CA TYR A 290 0.26 -6.13 6.12
C TYR A 290 -0.48 -6.89 5.02
N VAL A 291 -1.59 -6.31 4.54
CA VAL A 291 -2.36 -6.81 3.40
C VAL A 291 -2.85 -5.65 2.55
N ASP A 292 -2.69 -5.77 1.24
CA ASP A 292 -3.21 -4.81 0.26
C ASP A 292 -4.62 -5.23 -0.18
N PHE A 293 -5.56 -4.27 -0.26
CA PHE A 293 -6.93 -4.52 -0.71
C PHE A 293 -7.54 -3.34 -1.48
N ILE A 294 -8.53 -3.63 -2.32
CA ILE A 294 -9.28 -2.62 -3.07
C ILE A 294 -10.71 -2.54 -2.53
N GLY A 295 -11.10 -1.37 -2.02
CA GLY A 295 -12.47 -1.03 -1.66
C GLY A 295 -13.27 -0.55 -2.88
N GLY A 296 -14.47 -1.09 -3.05
CA GLY A 296 -15.35 -0.74 -4.17
C GLY A 296 -15.84 0.71 -4.11
N TYR A 297 -16.00 1.31 -5.28
CA TYR A 297 -16.53 2.66 -5.43
C TYR A 297 -18.06 2.67 -5.46
N PRO A 298 -18.71 3.80 -5.11
CA PRO A 298 -20.13 3.94 -5.37
C PRO A 298 -20.40 3.77 -6.87
N THR A 299 -21.55 3.21 -7.25
CA THR A 299 -21.94 3.12 -8.67
C THR A 299 -21.94 4.52 -9.28
N LYS A 300 -21.42 4.65 -10.50
CA LYS A 300 -21.21 5.94 -11.21
C LYS A 300 -20.17 6.86 -10.57
N ALA A 301 -19.21 6.34 -9.80
CA ALA A 301 -18.06 7.13 -9.36
C ALA A 301 -17.21 7.60 -10.54
N LEU A 302 -17.11 6.76 -11.57
CA LEU A 302 -16.54 7.08 -12.87
C LEU A 302 -17.55 6.65 -13.93
N ILE A 303 -17.80 7.50 -14.93
CA ILE A 303 -18.81 7.26 -15.96
C ILE A 303 -18.22 7.38 -17.35
N ILE A 304 -18.86 6.77 -18.34
CA ILE A 304 -18.49 6.92 -19.75
C ILE A 304 -19.05 8.25 -20.26
N ASN A 305 -18.20 9.14 -20.77
CA ASN A 305 -18.54 10.51 -21.13
C ASN A 305 -18.63 10.75 -22.64
N GLU A 306 -17.74 10.13 -23.41
CA GLU A 306 -17.68 10.28 -24.86
C GLU A 306 -17.19 8.95 -25.49
N ILE A 307 -17.75 8.57 -26.64
CA ILE A 307 -17.47 7.30 -27.32
C ILE A 307 -17.17 7.62 -28.79
N PHE A 308 -16.01 7.19 -29.29
CA PHE A 308 -15.62 7.33 -30.68
C PHE A 308 -15.46 5.96 -31.35
N PRO A 309 -16.58 5.28 -31.69
CA PRO A 309 -16.52 3.90 -32.19
C PRO A 309 -16.15 3.85 -33.68
N LYS A 310 -16.57 4.86 -34.46
CA LYS A 310 -16.46 4.85 -35.92
C LYS A 310 -15.48 5.89 -36.45
N THR A 311 -14.21 5.51 -36.52
CA THR A 311 -13.10 6.43 -36.80
C THR A 311 -13.15 7.14 -38.16
N GLY A 312 -13.80 6.54 -39.16
CA GLY A 312 -13.81 7.07 -40.53
C GLY A 312 -12.43 7.17 -41.19
N GLY A 313 -11.44 6.45 -40.65
CA GLY A 313 -10.03 6.54 -41.06
C GLY A 313 -9.21 7.62 -40.33
N ASN A 314 -9.80 8.31 -39.35
CA ASN A 314 -9.10 9.27 -38.49
C ASN A 314 -8.76 8.62 -37.14
N GLY A 315 -7.47 8.37 -36.88
CA GLY A 315 -7.00 7.86 -35.59
C GLY A 315 -7.54 6.46 -35.24
N CYS A 316 -7.69 6.20 -33.95
CA CYS A 316 -8.15 4.95 -33.38
C CYS A 316 -9.49 5.10 -32.65
N GLU A 317 -10.11 3.97 -32.30
CA GLU A 317 -11.24 3.93 -31.37
C GLU A 317 -10.77 4.40 -29.98
N TRP A 318 -11.63 5.18 -29.31
CA TRP A 318 -11.40 5.62 -27.95
C TRP A 318 -12.72 5.87 -27.22
N VAL A 319 -12.64 5.84 -25.90
CA VAL A 319 -13.71 6.18 -24.97
C VAL A 319 -13.13 7.12 -23.92
N GLU A 320 -13.88 8.17 -23.59
CA GLU A 320 -13.54 9.05 -22.49
C GLU A 320 -14.37 8.68 -21.26
N LEU A 321 -13.71 8.68 -20.10
CA LEU A 321 -14.35 8.53 -18.80
C LEU A 321 -14.27 9.86 -18.05
N PHE A 322 -15.28 10.13 -17.23
CA PHE A 322 -15.42 11.36 -16.46
C PHE A 322 -15.68 11.03 -14.99
N ASN A 323 -15.09 11.82 -14.08
CA ASN A 323 -15.41 11.80 -12.65
C ASN A 323 -16.46 12.88 -12.32
N PRO A 324 -17.76 12.53 -12.23
CA PRO A 324 -18.83 13.47 -11.86
C PRO A 324 -18.89 13.74 -10.34
N GLY A 325 -18.07 13.04 -9.55
CA GLY A 325 -18.10 13.05 -8.10
C GLY A 325 -17.44 14.28 -7.47
N GLN A 326 -17.30 14.22 -6.15
CA GLN A 326 -16.60 15.24 -5.35
C GLN A 326 -15.33 14.68 -4.68
N SER A 327 -15.02 13.41 -4.96
CA SER A 327 -13.86 12.71 -4.42
C SER A 327 -13.04 12.13 -5.57
N ASP A 328 -11.75 11.97 -5.31
CA ASP A 328 -10.81 11.36 -6.25
C ASP A 328 -11.19 9.90 -6.51
N VAL A 329 -11.01 9.45 -7.76
CA VAL A 329 -11.18 8.05 -8.16
C VAL A 329 -9.85 7.51 -8.65
N ASN A 330 -9.31 6.53 -7.93
CA ASN A 330 -8.09 5.84 -8.32
C ASN A 330 -8.37 4.68 -9.28
N LEU A 331 -7.68 4.66 -10.43
CA LEU A 331 -7.91 3.70 -11.51
C LEU A 331 -7.27 2.31 -11.32
N VAL A 332 -6.59 2.05 -10.20
CA VAL A 332 -6.02 0.72 -9.93
C VAL A 332 -7.10 -0.36 -10.01
N GLY A 333 -6.86 -1.34 -10.88
CA GLY A 333 -7.75 -2.48 -11.10
C GLY A 333 -9.03 -2.17 -11.87
N PHE A 334 -9.29 -0.91 -12.26
CA PHE A 334 -10.42 -0.61 -13.15
C PHE A 334 -10.26 -1.38 -14.45
N SER A 335 -11.38 -1.84 -15.01
CA SER A 335 -11.38 -2.60 -16.25
C SER A 335 -12.50 -2.20 -17.18
N PHE A 336 -12.25 -2.40 -18.47
CA PHE A 336 -13.13 -2.00 -19.57
C PHE A 336 -13.41 -3.20 -20.49
N SER A 337 -14.65 -3.36 -20.93
CA SER A 337 -15.08 -4.35 -21.91
C SER A 337 -16.07 -3.75 -22.89
N ASP A 338 -16.39 -4.50 -23.95
CA ASP A 338 -17.58 -4.30 -24.76
C ASP A 338 -18.77 -5.07 -24.13
N GLU A 339 -19.75 -5.47 -24.95
CA GLU A 339 -20.88 -6.32 -24.55
C GLU A 339 -20.42 -7.68 -23.96
N ASP A 340 -19.29 -8.25 -24.39
CA ASP A 340 -18.72 -9.47 -23.82
C ASP A 340 -17.88 -9.17 -22.58
N THR A 341 -18.56 -9.12 -21.44
CA THR A 341 -17.91 -8.88 -20.14
C THR A 341 -17.04 -10.05 -19.62
N THR A 342 -16.87 -11.13 -20.38
CA THR A 342 -15.98 -12.25 -19.98
C THR A 342 -14.51 -11.97 -20.26
N ASP A 343 -14.20 -11.07 -21.20
CA ASP A 343 -12.85 -10.58 -21.49
C ASP A 343 -12.79 -9.08 -21.18
N LYS A 344 -12.05 -8.71 -20.13
CA LYS A 344 -11.96 -7.31 -19.65
C LYS A 344 -10.52 -6.84 -19.72
N ALA A 345 -10.33 -5.67 -20.32
CA ALA A 345 -9.04 -4.99 -20.34
C ALA A 345 -8.84 -4.23 -19.03
N VAL A 346 -7.82 -4.60 -18.25
CA VAL A 346 -7.40 -3.80 -17.08
C VAL A 346 -6.80 -2.50 -17.58
N LEU A 347 -7.28 -1.37 -17.04
CA LEU A 347 -6.83 -0.03 -17.44
C LEU A 347 -5.46 0.28 -16.84
N LEU A 348 -5.30 0.08 -15.52
CA LEU A 348 -4.07 0.36 -14.79
C LEU A 348 -3.88 -0.59 -13.60
N ASP A 349 -2.62 -0.91 -13.34
CA ASP A 349 -2.13 -1.65 -12.16
C ASP A 349 -1.40 -0.74 -11.15
N SER A 350 -1.20 0.53 -11.50
CA SER A 350 -0.48 1.51 -10.68
C SER A 350 -1.41 2.66 -10.26
N SER A 351 -1.11 3.22 -9.08
CA SER A 351 -1.91 4.25 -8.44
C SER A 351 -1.97 5.52 -9.29
N HIS A 352 -3.17 5.88 -9.74
CA HIS A 352 -3.41 7.13 -10.44
C HIS A 352 -4.81 7.65 -10.11
N ALA A 353 -4.89 8.86 -9.55
CA ALA A 353 -6.13 9.49 -9.15
C ALA A 353 -6.69 10.38 -10.28
N ILE A 354 -7.99 10.23 -10.53
CA ILE A 354 -8.79 11.16 -11.34
C ILE A 354 -9.50 12.10 -10.40
N PHE A 355 -9.17 13.38 -10.44
CA PHE A 355 -9.78 14.39 -9.58
C PHE A 355 -11.24 14.66 -9.97
N PRO A 356 -12.04 15.26 -9.07
CA PRO A 356 -13.38 15.73 -9.41
C PRO A 356 -13.39 16.60 -10.66
N SER A 357 -14.33 16.33 -11.57
CA SER A 357 -14.48 17.03 -12.85
C SER A 357 -13.36 16.82 -13.87
N ASP A 358 -12.40 15.92 -13.61
CA ASP A 358 -11.39 15.54 -14.61
C ASP A 358 -11.86 14.35 -15.45
N PHE A 359 -11.21 14.19 -16.61
CA PHE A 359 -11.46 13.12 -17.58
C PHE A 359 -10.23 12.21 -17.73
N VAL A 360 -10.46 11.01 -18.23
CA VAL A 360 -9.40 10.09 -18.68
C VAL A 360 -9.81 9.46 -19.99
N ILE A 361 -8.90 9.43 -20.94
CA ILE A 361 -9.13 8.78 -22.24
C ILE A 361 -8.58 7.36 -22.19
N ILE A 362 -9.40 6.38 -22.54
CA ILE A 362 -8.96 5.03 -22.87
C ILE A 362 -8.98 4.89 -24.40
N ALA A 363 -7.86 4.47 -24.99
CA ALA A 363 -7.72 4.38 -26.44
C ALA A 363 -7.09 3.07 -26.88
N LYS A 364 -7.44 2.65 -28.09
CA LYS A 364 -6.87 1.44 -28.70
C LYS A 364 -5.37 1.55 -28.94
N ASP A 365 -4.90 2.67 -29.47
CA ASP A 365 -3.47 2.85 -29.78
C ASP A 365 -3.04 4.33 -29.76
N SER A 366 -1.74 4.58 -29.99
CA SER A 366 -1.13 5.91 -29.88
C SER A 366 -1.58 6.92 -30.93
N SER A 367 -2.38 6.54 -31.94
CA SER A 367 -2.95 7.53 -32.87
C SER A 367 -4.01 8.44 -32.22
N ILE A 368 -4.41 8.17 -30.98
CA ILE A 368 -5.16 9.14 -30.14
C ILE A 368 -4.45 10.48 -30.01
N PHE A 369 -3.12 10.51 -30.09
CA PHE A 369 -2.34 11.75 -30.00
C PHE A 369 -2.36 12.62 -31.28
N ASP A 370 -3.04 12.17 -32.34
CA ASP A 370 -3.35 13.01 -33.50
C ASP A 370 -4.47 14.03 -33.17
N TRP A 371 -5.23 13.80 -32.09
CA TRP A 371 -6.16 14.78 -31.51
C TRP A 371 -5.40 15.86 -30.73
N ASN A 372 -5.96 17.07 -30.68
CA ASN A 372 -5.37 18.18 -29.93
C ASN A 372 -5.72 18.09 -28.43
N LEU A 373 -5.19 17.08 -27.74
CA LEU A 373 -5.47 16.82 -26.33
C LEU A 373 -4.98 17.97 -25.41
N PRO A 374 -5.66 18.24 -24.28
CA PRO A 374 -5.17 19.20 -23.29
C PRO A 374 -3.80 18.77 -22.73
N PRO A 375 -2.88 19.71 -22.45
CA PRO A 375 -1.59 19.39 -21.85
C PRO A 375 -1.75 18.70 -20.49
N GLY A 376 -1.06 17.57 -20.30
CA GLY A 376 -1.09 16.83 -19.03
C GLY A 376 -2.33 15.97 -18.83
N HIS A 377 -3.21 15.88 -19.84
CA HIS A 377 -4.36 14.99 -19.80
C HIS A 377 -3.93 13.52 -19.71
N MET A 378 -4.72 12.71 -19.00
CA MET A 378 -4.43 11.30 -18.81
C MET A 378 -4.95 10.46 -19.98
N THR A 379 -4.11 9.58 -20.51
CA THR A 379 -4.48 8.66 -21.58
C THR A 379 -3.93 7.27 -21.31
N VAL A 380 -4.79 6.26 -21.39
CA VAL A 380 -4.46 4.84 -21.23
C VAL A 380 -4.56 4.16 -22.60
N LEU A 381 -3.48 3.50 -23.03
CA LEU A 381 -3.43 2.78 -24.31
C LEU A 381 -3.57 1.28 -24.08
N LEU A 382 -4.64 0.66 -24.60
CA LEU A 382 -4.92 -0.76 -24.37
C LEU A 382 -4.29 -1.69 -25.43
N GLY A 383 -3.94 -1.19 -26.61
CA GLY A 383 -3.28 -1.97 -27.66
C GLY A 383 -4.11 -3.19 -28.06
N SER A 384 -3.50 -4.37 -27.96
CA SER A 384 -4.16 -5.64 -28.27
C SER A 384 -5.25 -6.06 -27.28
N SER A 385 -5.33 -5.41 -26.11
CA SER A 385 -6.37 -5.66 -25.11
C SER A 385 -7.64 -4.82 -25.35
N TRP A 386 -7.65 -3.93 -26.35
CA TRP A 386 -8.83 -3.12 -26.65
C TRP A 386 -10.02 -4.00 -27.09
N PRO A 387 -11.18 -3.92 -26.42
CA PRO A 387 -12.40 -4.59 -26.89
C PRO A 387 -12.92 -3.84 -28.13
N VAL A 388 -13.16 -4.57 -29.22
CA VAL A 388 -13.50 -3.95 -30.51
C VAL A 388 -14.90 -3.37 -30.44
N LEU A 389 -15.03 -2.04 -30.58
CA LEU A 389 -16.32 -1.38 -30.56
C LEU A 389 -16.98 -1.44 -31.94
N ASN A 390 -18.18 -2.02 -32.02
CA ASN A 390 -18.89 -2.15 -33.29
C ASN A 390 -19.43 -0.81 -33.81
N ASP A 391 -19.37 -0.60 -35.13
CA ASP A 391 -19.79 0.64 -35.81
C ASP A 391 -21.30 0.88 -35.86
N ASP A 392 -22.10 -0.17 -35.65
CA ASP A 392 -23.56 -0.19 -35.77
C ASP A 392 -24.28 -0.58 -34.48
N GLY A 393 -23.53 -0.96 -33.45
CA GLY A 393 -24.01 -0.95 -32.08
C GLY A 393 -23.22 -1.84 -31.12
N ASP A 394 -22.99 -1.36 -29.91
CA ASP A 394 -22.21 -2.05 -28.88
C ASP A 394 -22.56 -1.57 -27.46
N THR A 395 -22.00 -2.21 -26.44
CA THR A 395 -22.13 -1.84 -25.02
C THR A 395 -20.77 -1.69 -24.31
N PRO A 396 -20.04 -0.58 -24.52
CA PRO A 396 -18.93 -0.18 -23.65
C PRO A 396 -19.31 -0.27 -22.17
N THR A 397 -18.53 -1.04 -21.40
CA THR A 397 -18.82 -1.37 -20.01
C THR A 397 -17.58 -1.15 -19.15
N LEU A 398 -17.76 -0.45 -18.02
CA LEU A 398 -16.71 -0.06 -17.08
C LEU A 398 -16.95 -0.71 -15.71
N PHE A 399 -15.91 -1.34 -15.16
CA PHE A 399 -15.88 -1.89 -13.81
C PHE A 399 -14.78 -1.23 -12.98
N ASP A 400 -15.02 -1.09 -11.67
CA ASP A 400 -13.96 -0.68 -10.74
C ASP A 400 -13.02 -1.84 -10.37
N GLY A 401 -11.98 -1.54 -9.59
CA GLY A 401 -11.02 -2.53 -9.09
C GLY A 401 -11.60 -3.56 -8.12
N ALA A 402 -12.81 -3.36 -7.60
CA ALA A 402 -13.55 -4.35 -6.83
C ALA A 402 -14.51 -5.19 -7.71
N SER A 403 -14.40 -5.08 -9.04
CA SER A 403 -15.26 -5.72 -10.04
C SER A 403 -16.73 -5.26 -10.00
N ALA A 404 -17.04 -4.15 -9.34
CA ALA A 404 -18.37 -3.57 -9.36
C ALA A 404 -18.60 -2.81 -10.68
N LEU A 405 -19.79 -2.94 -11.25
CA LEU A 405 -20.20 -2.20 -12.44
C LEU A 405 -20.29 -0.71 -12.12
N GLN A 406 -19.52 0.11 -12.84
CA GLN A 406 -19.53 1.57 -12.72
C GLN A 406 -20.45 2.19 -13.77
N ASP A 407 -20.26 1.84 -15.04
CA ASP A 407 -21.11 2.30 -16.13
C ASP A 407 -21.21 1.30 -17.28
N ALA A 408 -22.30 1.36 -18.03
CA ALA A 408 -22.50 0.62 -19.27
C ALA A 408 -23.39 1.45 -20.19
N VAL A 409 -22.97 1.66 -21.44
CA VAL A 409 -23.67 2.48 -22.42
C VAL A 409 -23.93 1.66 -23.67
N THR A 410 -25.19 1.34 -23.96
CA THR A 410 -25.57 0.65 -25.19
C THR A 410 -25.97 1.67 -26.25
N TYR A 411 -25.20 1.73 -27.33
CA TYR A 411 -25.57 2.48 -28.54
C TYR A 411 -25.96 1.46 -29.62
N SER A 412 -27.19 1.48 -30.13
CA SER A 412 -27.64 0.52 -31.15
C SER A 412 -28.66 1.11 -32.13
N ASP A 413 -29.48 2.06 -31.66
CA ASP A 413 -30.48 2.77 -32.47
C ASP A 413 -30.12 4.26 -32.65
N TRP A 414 -28.85 4.60 -32.47
CA TRP A 414 -28.36 5.99 -32.50
C TRP A 414 -27.78 6.35 -33.86
N GLU A 415 -27.81 7.62 -34.22
CA GLU A 415 -27.11 8.11 -35.41
C GLU A 415 -25.61 8.15 -35.15
N ILE A 416 -24.87 7.19 -35.73
CA ILE A 416 -23.40 7.11 -35.63
C ILE A 416 -22.81 7.59 -36.95
N LEU A 417 -22.14 8.73 -36.90
CA LEU A 417 -21.50 9.33 -38.07
C LEU A 417 -20.02 8.98 -38.11
N SER A 418 -19.53 8.71 -39.31
CA SER A 418 -18.12 8.39 -39.53
C SER A 418 -17.23 9.58 -39.19
N GLY A 419 -16.26 9.37 -38.30
CA GLY A 419 -15.35 10.41 -37.83
C GLY A 419 -15.97 11.41 -36.85
N ILE A 420 -17.11 11.08 -36.24
CA ILE A 420 -17.77 11.90 -35.23
C ILE A 420 -18.10 11.04 -33.99
N SER A 421 -17.76 11.52 -32.80
CA SER A 421 -18.04 10.85 -31.53
C SER A 421 -19.49 11.01 -31.06
N LEU A 422 -19.88 10.15 -30.13
CA LEU A 422 -21.10 10.24 -29.33
C LEU A 422 -20.73 10.86 -27.98
N GLU A 423 -21.31 12.00 -27.67
CA GLU A 423 -21.07 12.74 -26.43
C GLU A 423 -22.28 12.62 -25.49
N ARG A 424 -22.02 12.53 -24.18
CA ARG A 424 -23.03 12.59 -23.13
C ARG A 424 -23.49 14.05 -22.90
N VAL A 425 -24.80 14.27 -22.84
CA VAL A 425 -25.41 15.60 -22.60
C VAL A 425 -25.34 16.01 -21.13
N ASP A 426 -25.63 15.07 -20.22
CA ASP A 426 -25.75 15.31 -18.79
C ASP A 426 -25.26 14.10 -17.99
N ALA A 427 -24.24 14.31 -17.15
CA ALA A 427 -23.67 13.30 -16.27
C ALA A 427 -24.66 12.76 -15.22
N GLY A 428 -25.66 13.56 -14.83
CA GLY A 428 -26.70 13.18 -13.86
C GLY A 428 -27.85 12.37 -14.46
N ARG A 429 -27.95 12.28 -15.78
CA ARG A 429 -28.96 11.48 -16.47
C ARG A 429 -28.51 10.03 -16.65
N ALA A 430 -29.49 9.15 -16.85
CA ALA A 430 -29.24 7.74 -17.05
C ALA A 430 -28.36 7.49 -18.28
N SER A 431 -27.33 6.65 -18.14
CA SER A 431 -26.38 6.34 -19.22
C SER A 431 -27.02 5.70 -20.44
N ASN A 432 -28.12 4.95 -20.28
CA ASN A 432 -28.83 4.29 -21.37
C ASN A 432 -30.10 5.03 -21.81
N ASP A 433 -30.25 6.31 -21.46
CA ASP A 433 -31.27 7.18 -22.06
C ASP A 433 -30.72 7.70 -23.41
N PRO A 434 -31.29 7.31 -24.56
CA PRO A 434 -30.85 7.79 -25.87
C PRO A 434 -30.90 9.31 -26.00
N ALA A 435 -31.80 9.99 -25.29
CA ALA A 435 -31.89 11.45 -25.31
C ALA A 435 -30.74 12.14 -24.53
N ASN A 436 -29.94 11.36 -23.79
CA ASN A 436 -28.76 11.83 -23.09
C ASN A 436 -27.47 11.73 -23.92
N TRP A 437 -27.58 11.32 -25.18
CA TRP A 437 -26.44 11.18 -26.08
C TRP A 437 -26.71 11.86 -27.41
N GLN A 438 -25.72 12.60 -27.91
CA GLN A 438 -25.79 13.23 -29.22
C GLN A 438 -24.45 13.11 -29.93
N ILE A 439 -24.46 13.25 -31.25
CA ILE A 439 -23.23 13.39 -32.01
C ILE A 439 -22.50 14.68 -31.61
N SER A 440 -21.17 14.64 -31.58
CA SER A 440 -20.36 15.82 -31.31
C SER A 440 -20.69 16.97 -32.25
N ALA A 441 -20.76 18.18 -31.67
CA ALA A 441 -20.84 19.45 -32.38
C ALA A 441 -19.46 20.11 -32.57
N ASP A 442 -18.38 19.50 -32.07
CA ASP A 442 -17.03 20.01 -32.25
C ASP A 442 -16.59 19.89 -33.73
N PRO A 443 -16.01 20.94 -34.35
CA PRO A 443 -15.51 20.88 -35.72
C PRO A 443 -14.45 19.79 -35.98
N ALA A 444 -13.74 19.31 -34.95
CA ALA A 444 -12.80 18.20 -35.02
C ALA A 444 -13.50 16.82 -35.07
N GLY A 445 -14.80 16.77 -34.76
CA GLY A 445 -15.61 15.55 -34.70
C GLY A 445 -15.66 14.91 -33.32
N GLY A 446 -15.06 15.50 -32.29
CA GLY A 446 -15.09 15.03 -30.90
C GLY A 446 -14.30 15.95 -29.98
N SER A 447 -14.45 15.76 -28.69
CA SER A 447 -13.88 16.62 -27.63
C SER A 447 -12.96 15.89 -26.63
N PRO A 448 -12.07 14.96 -27.04
CA PRO A 448 -11.30 14.16 -26.09
C PRO A 448 -10.41 15.03 -25.19
N GLY A 449 -10.61 14.87 -23.88
CA GLY A 449 -9.98 15.57 -22.79
C GLY A 449 -10.62 16.92 -22.44
N PHE A 450 -11.69 17.33 -23.12
CA PHE A 450 -12.40 18.60 -22.91
C PHE A 450 -13.85 18.35 -22.49
N GLU A 451 -14.54 19.41 -22.07
CA GLU A 451 -15.99 19.36 -21.89
C GLU A 451 -16.69 19.03 -23.21
N ASN A 452 -17.69 18.15 -23.15
CA ASN A 452 -18.48 17.75 -24.31
C ASN A 452 -19.09 18.98 -25.01
N SER A 453 -18.94 19.06 -26.32
CA SER A 453 -19.46 20.15 -27.15
C SER A 453 -20.99 20.32 -27.11
N ILE A 454 -21.71 19.25 -26.75
CA ILE A 454 -23.18 19.23 -26.62
C ILE A 454 -23.68 19.33 -25.16
N GLN A 455 -22.77 19.44 -24.18
CA GLN A 455 -23.14 19.48 -22.76
C GLN A 455 -24.07 20.67 -22.46
N SER A 456 -25.15 20.40 -21.71
CA SER A 456 -26.02 21.47 -21.22
C SER A 456 -25.30 22.28 -20.13
N PRO A 457 -25.16 23.60 -20.26
CA PRO A 457 -24.54 24.44 -19.22
C PRO A 457 -25.38 24.55 -17.94
N ALA A 458 -26.50 23.84 -17.80
CA ALA A 458 -27.30 23.76 -16.58
C ALA A 458 -26.47 23.38 -15.34
N SER A 459 -25.43 22.54 -15.50
CA SER A 459 -24.52 22.13 -14.41
C SER A 459 -23.57 23.23 -13.95
N SER A 460 -23.47 24.35 -14.67
CA SER A 460 -22.57 25.48 -14.36
C SER A 460 -23.21 26.60 -13.52
N LEU A 461 -24.50 26.52 -13.23
CA LEU A 461 -25.22 27.57 -12.48
C LEU A 461 -25.32 27.22 -10.99
N SER A 462 -24.27 27.51 -10.22
CA SER A 462 -24.35 27.61 -8.75
C SER A 462 -24.94 28.96 -8.28
N GLU A 463 -25.13 29.91 -9.19
CA GLU A 463 -25.69 31.24 -8.96
C GLU A 463 -26.71 31.65 -10.05
N ALA A 464 -27.28 32.85 -9.92
CA ALA A 464 -28.14 33.46 -10.93
C ALA A 464 -27.45 33.49 -12.29
N GLY A 465 -28.15 33.11 -13.36
CA GLY A 465 -27.50 33.00 -14.66
C GLY A 465 -28.43 32.82 -15.84
N LEU A 466 -27.86 33.12 -17.01
CA LEU A 466 -28.45 32.88 -18.32
C LEU A 466 -27.38 32.19 -19.16
N VAL A 467 -27.62 30.95 -19.52
CA VAL A 467 -26.77 30.15 -20.40
C VAL A 467 -27.64 29.48 -21.45
N PHE A 468 -27.05 29.18 -22.60
CA PHE A 468 -27.76 28.55 -23.70
C PHE A 468 -26.80 27.64 -24.46
N ASN A 469 -27.36 26.61 -25.06
CA ASN A 469 -26.64 25.64 -25.87
C ASN A 469 -27.55 25.21 -27.03
N PRO A 470 -27.02 25.00 -28.24
CA PRO A 470 -25.64 25.19 -28.68
C PRO A 470 -25.27 26.63 -29.06
N ASP A 471 -23.97 26.96 -28.98
CA ASP A 471 -23.38 28.22 -29.47
C ASP A 471 -22.14 27.91 -30.35
N PRO A 472 -22.19 28.14 -31.69
CA PRO A 472 -23.27 28.74 -32.44
C PRO A 472 -24.49 27.82 -32.63
N PHE A 473 -25.68 28.42 -32.65
CA PHE A 473 -26.93 27.72 -32.90
C PHE A 473 -27.20 27.55 -34.40
N TYR A 474 -27.36 26.31 -34.87
CA TYR A 474 -27.76 25.96 -36.23
C TYR A 474 -29.23 25.47 -36.24
N PRO A 475 -30.21 26.32 -36.58
CA PRO A 475 -31.64 25.95 -36.50
C PRO A 475 -32.02 24.74 -37.34
N ASP A 476 -31.37 24.55 -38.50
CA ASP A 476 -31.67 23.45 -39.43
C ASP A 476 -31.09 22.09 -38.97
N GLN A 477 -30.07 22.09 -38.10
CA GLN A 477 -29.42 20.87 -37.60
C GLN A 477 -29.92 20.52 -36.19
N HIS A 478 -29.94 21.52 -35.30
CA HIS A 478 -30.27 21.33 -33.90
C HIS A 478 -31.78 21.40 -33.62
N GLY A 479 -32.55 22.05 -34.50
CA GLY A 479 -33.99 22.26 -34.36
C GLY A 479 -34.40 23.29 -33.30
N GLN A 480 -33.82 23.22 -32.11
CA GLN A 480 -34.09 24.13 -30.98
C GLN A 480 -32.81 24.53 -30.25
N LEU A 481 -32.78 25.77 -29.78
CA LEU A 481 -31.82 26.30 -28.82
C LEU A 481 -32.37 26.06 -27.42
N GLN A 482 -31.61 25.37 -26.57
CA GLN A 482 -31.90 25.25 -25.15
C GLN A 482 -31.37 26.49 -24.41
N ILE A 483 -32.18 27.07 -23.55
CA ILE A 483 -31.85 28.25 -22.76
C ILE A 483 -32.17 27.95 -21.30
N ASP A 484 -31.15 27.89 -20.47
CA ASP A 484 -31.27 27.67 -19.03
C ASP A 484 -31.18 29.01 -18.30
N VAL A 485 -32.19 29.27 -17.47
CA VAL A 485 -32.27 30.47 -16.62
C VAL A 485 -32.34 30.06 -15.16
N SER A 486 -31.47 30.65 -14.34
CA SER A 486 -31.50 30.60 -12.88
C SER A 486 -31.77 32.00 -12.33
N LEU A 487 -32.79 32.13 -11.47
CA LEU A 487 -33.17 33.40 -10.86
C LEU A 487 -32.22 33.76 -9.70
N PRO A 488 -31.80 35.04 -9.57
CA PRO A 488 -31.17 35.49 -8.33
C PRO A 488 -32.15 35.39 -7.16
N PRO A 489 -31.66 35.18 -5.92
CA PRO A 489 -32.53 34.97 -4.75
C PRO A 489 -33.55 36.08 -4.50
N GLU A 490 -33.26 37.30 -4.94
CA GLU A 490 -34.16 38.45 -4.78
C GLU A 490 -35.20 38.57 -5.90
N ALA A 491 -35.04 37.86 -7.02
CA ALA A 491 -36.00 37.88 -8.13
C ALA A 491 -37.10 36.85 -7.96
N SER A 492 -38.33 37.25 -8.31
CA SER A 492 -39.49 36.37 -8.38
C SER A 492 -39.92 36.03 -9.80
N SER A 493 -39.38 36.73 -10.80
CA SER A 493 -39.60 36.38 -12.20
C SER A 493 -38.46 36.80 -13.13
N SER A 494 -38.40 36.17 -14.30
CA SER A 494 -37.55 36.57 -15.41
C SER A 494 -38.29 36.47 -16.74
N THR A 495 -38.03 37.43 -17.64
CA THR A 495 -38.49 37.38 -19.03
C THR A 495 -37.30 37.24 -19.97
N ILE A 496 -37.32 36.22 -20.82
CA ILE A 496 -36.23 35.88 -21.75
C ILE A 496 -36.61 36.39 -23.14
N MET A 497 -35.70 37.16 -23.74
CA MET A 497 -35.92 37.88 -24.98
C MET A 497 -34.70 37.78 -25.89
N VAL A 498 -34.93 37.89 -27.19
CA VAL A 498 -33.86 38.00 -28.19
C VAL A 498 -33.95 39.34 -28.93
N TYR A 499 -32.79 39.97 -29.13
CA TYR A 499 -32.63 41.28 -29.75
C TYR A 499 -31.64 41.23 -30.92
N ASP A 500 -31.80 42.12 -31.89
CA ASP A 500 -30.74 42.40 -32.87
C ASP A 500 -29.68 43.37 -32.32
N LEU A 501 -28.56 43.52 -33.03
CA LEU A 501 -27.46 44.44 -32.66
C LEU A 501 -27.87 45.91 -32.62
N ARG A 502 -29.04 46.29 -33.16
CA ARG A 502 -29.57 47.66 -33.10
C ARG A 502 -30.46 47.86 -31.87
N GLY A 503 -30.59 46.85 -31.00
CA GLY A 503 -31.39 46.90 -29.77
C GLY A 503 -32.89 46.73 -30.01
N ARG A 504 -33.32 46.28 -31.19
CA ARG A 504 -34.73 45.99 -31.45
C ARG A 504 -35.05 44.57 -30.98
N ARG A 505 -36.08 44.43 -30.14
CA ARG A 505 -36.58 43.13 -29.68
C ARG A 505 -37.19 42.36 -30.84
N LEU A 506 -36.68 41.17 -31.11
CA LEU A 506 -37.13 40.30 -32.18
C LEU A 506 -38.19 39.31 -31.69
N ARG A 507 -38.04 38.78 -30.46
CA ARG A 507 -39.00 37.86 -29.85
C ARG A 507 -38.87 37.83 -28.33
N VAL A 508 -39.99 37.57 -27.64
CA VAL A 508 -40.02 37.07 -26.26
C VAL A 508 -40.07 35.55 -26.35
N ILE A 509 -39.08 34.89 -25.78
CA ILE A 509 -38.94 33.43 -25.83
C ILE A 509 -39.86 32.79 -24.78
N GLY A 510 -39.85 33.33 -23.56
CA GLY A 510 -40.67 32.85 -22.47
C GLY A 510 -40.53 33.72 -21.22
N GLU A 511 -41.36 33.43 -20.23
CA GLU A 511 -41.34 34.01 -18.89
C GLU A 511 -41.28 32.89 -17.88
N THR A 512 -40.57 33.11 -16.78
CA THR A 512 -40.43 32.14 -15.70
C THR A 512 -40.52 32.81 -14.34
N ASN A 513 -41.09 32.09 -13.38
CA ASN A 513 -41.12 32.42 -11.96
C ASN A 513 -40.52 31.27 -11.11
N LEU A 514 -39.90 30.29 -11.75
CA LEU A 514 -39.21 29.19 -11.08
C LEU A 514 -37.78 29.62 -10.80
N SER A 515 -37.20 29.12 -9.70
CA SER A 515 -35.79 29.39 -9.39
C SER A 515 -34.84 28.93 -10.50
N PHE A 516 -35.23 27.88 -11.22
CA PHE A 516 -34.56 27.39 -12.42
C PHE A 516 -35.60 26.95 -13.47
N GLN A 517 -35.39 27.30 -14.74
CA GLN A 517 -36.16 26.78 -15.85
C GLN A 517 -35.36 26.72 -17.15
N THR A 518 -35.55 25.61 -17.87
CA THR A 518 -35.11 25.45 -19.26
C THR A 518 -36.22 25.88 -20.22
N LEU A 519 -35.88 26.74 -21.17
CA LEU A 519 -36.73 27.19 -22.27
C LEU A 519 -36.13 26.72 -23.60
N PHE A 520 -36.99 26.46 -24.59
CA PHE A 520 -36.56 26.07 -25.92
C PHE A 520 -36.99 27.11 -26.97
N TRP A 521 -36.11 27.40 -27.92
CA TRP A 521 -36.39 28.37 -28.97
C TRP A 521 -35.91 27.90 -30.35
N ASP A 522 -36.77 28.02 -31.36
CA ASP A 522 -36.56 27.53 -32.72
C ASP A 522 -35.82 28.51 -33.66
N GLY A 523 -35.27 29.61 -33.12
CA GLY A 523 -34.57 30.62 -33.91
C GLY A 523 -35.48 31.53 -34.74
N ARG A 524 -36.80 31.54 -34.51
CA ARG A 524 -37.74 32.37 -35.27
C ARG A 524 -38.08 33.68 -34.55
N ASP A 525 -38.40 34.73 -35.31
CA ASP A 525 -38.90 36.00 -34.78
C ASP A 525 -40.39 35.93 -34.33
N SER A 526 -40.94 37.05 -33.86
CA SER A 526 -42.35 37.12 -33.42
C SER A 526 -43.38 36.89 -34.53
N ASP A 527 -43.00 37.03 -35.80
CA ASP A 527 -43.86 36.75 -36.96
C ASP A 527 -43.62 35.34 -37.52
N ASN A 528 -42.95 34.48 -36.74
CA ASN A 528 -42.62 33.09 -37.07
C ASN A 528 -41.67 32.92 -38.27
N ARG A 529 -40.92 33.97 -38.61
CA ARG A 529 -39.91 33.94 -39.68
C ARG A 529 -38.57 33.49 -39.12
N GLN A 530 -37.86 32.63 -39.85
CA GLN A 530 -36.52 32.21 -39.46
C GLN A 530 -35.58 33.41 -39.43
N LEU A 531 -34.84 33.58 -38.34
CA LEU A 531 -33.82 34.61 -38.27
C LEU A 531 -32.62 34.24 -39.15
N PRO A 532 -32.06 35.17 -39.93
CA PRO A 532 -30.90 34.90 -40.78
C PRO A 532 -29.64 34.64 -39.93
N PRO A 533 -28.62 33.97 -40.50
CA PRO A 533 -27.33 33.83 -39.84
C PRO A 533 -26.75 35.20 -39.44
N GLY A 534 -26.24 35.31 -38.22
CA GLY A 534 -25.74 36.55 -37.65
C GLY A 534 -25.62 36.53 -36.14
N ILE A 535 -25.17 37.66 -35.58
CA ILE A 535 -25.01 37.85 -34.15
C ILE A 535 -26.26 38.50 -33.57
N TYR A 536 -26.77 37.92 -32.49
CA TYR A 536 -27.95 38.35 -31.74
C TYR A 536 -27.60 38.51 -30.26
N ILE A 537 -28.50 39.13 -29.50
CA ILE A 537 -28.36 39.26 -28.04
C ILE A 537 -29.51 38.52 -27.37
N LEU A 538 -29.18 37.51 -26.58
CA LEU A 538 -30.10 36.88 -25.65
C LEU A 538 -30.11 37.70 -24.35
N PHE A 539 -31.28 38.02 -23.83
CA PHE A 539 -31.47 38.95 -22.72
C PHE A 539 -32.47 38.40 -21.72
N ALA A 540 -32.10 38.36 -20.44
CA ALA A 540 -32.96 37.97 -19.33
C ALA A 540 -33.20 39.17 -18.41
N ASP A 541 -34.46 39.57 -18.24
CA ASP A 541 -34.88 40.69 -17.39
C ASP A 541 -35.41 40.16 -16.05
N PHE A 542 -34.66 40.31 -14.95
CA PHE A 542 -35.03 39.77 -13.63
C PHE A 542 -35.82 40.81 -12.81
N ARG A 543 -36.92 40.38 -12.19
CA ARG A 543 -37.85 41.28 -11.49
C ARG A 543 -38.27 40.76 -10.12
N ASP A 544 -38.59 41.71 -9.23
CA ASP A 544 -39.16 41.46 -7.91
C ASP A 544 -40.70 41.29 -7.96
N ASP A 545 -41.29 40.97 -6.81
CA ASP A 545 -42.75 40.81 -6.64
C ASP A 545 -43.56 42.09 -6.91
N SER A 546 -42.93 43.26 -6.86
CA SER A 546 -43.55 44.54 -7.20
C SER A 546 -43.49 44.84 -8.71
N GLY A 547 -42.81 44.00 -9.49
CA GLY A 547 -42.55 44.17 -10.91
C GLY A 547 -41.39 45.12 -11.21
N GLY A 548 -40.64 45.54 -10.19
CA GLY A 548 -39.41 46.31 -10.30
C GLY A 548 -38.28 45.46 -10.87
N ARG A 549 -37.47 46.03 -11.75
CA ARG A 549 -36.30 45.34 -12.30
C ARG A 549 -35.18 45.32 -11.26
N ILE A 550 -34.74 44.12 -10.91
CA ILE A 550 -33.65 43.89 -9.97
C ILE A 550 -32.32 43.88 -10.71
N ASP A 551 -32.27 43.12 -11.81
CA ASP A 551 -31.07 42.95 -12.62
C ASP A 551 -31.43 42.59 -14.07
N ALA A 552 -30.46 42.56 -14.97
CA ALA A 552 -30.58 41.80 -16.21
C ALA A 552 -29.26 41.28 -16.71
N MET A 553 -29.35 40.15 -17.40
CA MET A 553 -28.20 39.53 -18.06
C MET A 553 -28.37 39.59 -19.58
N LYS A 554 -27.23 39.74 -20.26
CA LYS A 554 -27.15 39.65 -21.71
C LYS A 554 -26.04 38.69 -22.10
N LYS A 555 -26.31 37.85 -23.08
CA LYS A 555 -25.32 36.99 -23.73
C LYS A 555 -25.37 37.20 -25.23
N THR A 556 -24.20 37.14 -25.87
CA THR A 556 -24.09 37.11 -27.32
C THR A 556 -24.51 35.74 -27.80
N LEU A 557 -25.43 35.68 -28.76
CA LEU A 557 -25.91 34.44 -29.37
C LEU A 557 -25.54 34.49 -30.86
N ILE A 558 -24.86 33.45 -31.36
CA ILE A 558 -24.54 33.34 -32.78
C ILE A 558 -25.55 32.37 -33.41
N ILE A 559 -26.30 32.83 -34.42
CA ILE A 559 -27.07 31.95 -35.30
C ILE A 559 -26.27 31.72 -36.56
N ALA A 560 -26.00 30.47 -36.88
CA ALA A 560 -25.27 30.07 -38.07
C ALA A 560 -26.19 29.34 -39.07
N GLY A 561 -25.78 29.30 -40.33
CA GLY A 561 -26.47 28.58 -41.40
C GLY A 561 -25.45 27.92 -42.32
N ARG A 562 -25.87 26.91 -43.09
CA ARG A 562 -25.01 26.29 -44.10
C ARG A 562 -24.49 27.35 -45.09
N LEU A 563 -23.19 27.30 -45.38
CA LEU A 563 -22.61 27.93 -46.56
C LEU A 563 -22.99 27.18 -47.83
#